data_AF-A0A151MPL7-F1
#
_entry.id   AF-A0A151MPL7-F1
#
_cell.length_a   1.000
_cell.length_b   1.000
_cell.length_c   1.000
_cell.angle_alpha   90.00
_cell.angle_beta   90.00
_cell.angle_gamma   90.00
#
_symmetry.space_group_name_H-M   'P 1'
#
loop_
_entity.id
_entity.type
_entity.pdbx_description
1 polymer ?
#
loop_
_entity_poly.entity_id
_entity_poly.type
_entity_poly.pdbx_seq_one_letter_code
_entity_poly.pdbx_strand_id
1 'polypeptide(L)'
;MLIGLGPNNANGFTLLTSENNTRFKVLLLEHLRETKADKRRLHKGLREFEEQFFKQTGRSPKKEDCILMAEEYSEYKHTKFKILEVLISKHDVIKTI
;
A
#
# COMPACT_ATOMS: atom_id res chain seq x y z
N MET A 1 24.08 33.08 44.34
CA MET A 1 24.16 33.25 42.87
C MET A 1 23.39 32.09 42.25
N LEU A 2 22.13 32.31 41.83
CA LEU A 2 21.33 31.29 41.17
C LEU A 2 21.89 31.08 39.75
N ILE A 3 22.35 29.87 39.47
CA ILE A 3 22.79 29.47 38.13
C ILE A 3 21.51 29.25 37.32
N GLY A 4 21.18 30.20 36.44
CA GLY A 4 20.02 30.11 35.58
C GLY A 4 20.17 28.95 34.59
N LEU A 5 19.33 27.92 34.75
CA LEU A 5 19.11 26.91 33.72
C LEU A 5 18.33 27.55 32.58
N GLY A 6 19.02 27.83 31.47
CA GLY A 6 18.42 28.43 30.27
C GLY A 6 17.38 27.49 29.62
N PRO A 7 16.24 28.01 29.13
CA PRO A 7 15.16 27.20 28.57
C PRO A 7 15.43 26.92 27.10
N ASN A 8 16.31 25.99 26.73
CA ASN A 8 16.59 25.70 25.32
C ASN A 8 16.88 24.21 25.06
N ASN A 9 15.83 23.40 24.98
CA ASN A 9 15.91 22.02 24.47
C ASN A 9 14.57 21.57 23.86
N ALA A 10 13.44 21.91 24.50
CA ALA A 10 12.12 21.42 24.10
C ALA A 10 11.74 21.77 22.64
N ASN A 11 12.15 22.93 22.14
CA ASN A 11 11.78 23.42 20.80
C ASN A 11 12.48 22.66 19.66
N GLY A 12 13.71 22.18 19.88
CA GLY A 12 14.44 21.41 18.88
C GLY A 12 13.92 19.97 18.78
N PHE A 13 13.57 19.37 19.92
CA PHE A 13 13.01 18.02 19.97
C PHE A 13 11.62 17.94 19.33
N THR A 14 10.75 18.93 19.56
CA THR A 14 9.40 18.99 18.99
C THR A 14 9.40 19.25 17.49
N LEU A 15 10.34 20.06 16.98
CA LEU A 15 10.46 20.31 15.53
C LEU A 15 10.90 19.05 14.79
N LEU A 16 11.89 18.32 15.32
CA LEU A 16 12.35 17.06 14.74
C LEU A 16 11.26 15.98 14.76
N THR A 17 10.45 15.90 15.81
CA THR A 17 9.30 14.98 15.83
C THR A 17 8.22 15.37 14.82
N SER A 18 7.94 16.67 14.66
CA SER A 18 6.99 17.18 13.67
C SER A 18 7.46 16.94 12.22
N GLU A 19 8.74 17.19 11.94
CA GLU A 19 9.36 16.95 10.64
C GLU A 19 9.41 15.46 10.30
N ASN A 20 9.79 14.62 11.27
CA ASN A 20 9.80 13.17 11.11
C ASN A 20 8.38 12.62 10.89
N ASN A 21 7.37 13.14 11.60
CA ASN A 21 5.98 12.74 11.41
C ASN A 21 5.46 13.17 10.03
N THR A 22 5.78 14.41 9.60
CA THR A 22 5.45 14.90 8.25
C THR A 22 6.10 14.04 7.17
N ARG A 23 7.39 13.71 7.32
CA ARG A 23 8.11 12.80 6.40
C ARG A 23 7.49 11.41 6.37
N PHE A 24 7.17 10.84 7.53
CA PHE A 24 6.54 9.54 7.64
C PHE A 24 5.16 9.51 6.96
N LYS A 25 4.36 10.56 7.12
CA LYS A 25 3.08 10.73 6.43
C LYS A 25 3.25 10.77 4.91
N VAL A 26 4.27 11.47 4.41
CA VAL A 26 4.59 11.52 2.97
C VAL A 26 4.96 10.13 2.44
N LEU A 27 5.85 9.41 3.13
CA LEU A 27 6.24 8.04 2.75
C LEU A 27 5.04 7.08 2.73
N LEU A 28 4.11 7.19 3.68
CA LEU A 28 2.89 6.38 3.71
C LEU A 28 1.95 6.69 2.53
N LEU A 29 1.88 7.94 2.09
CA LEU A 29 1.06 8.34 0.95
C LEU A 29 1.69 7.89 -0.38
N GLU A 30 3.01 7.97 -0.48
CA GLU A 30 3.77 7.46 -1.62
C GLU A 30 3.61 5.95 -1.74
N HIS A 31 3.83 5.21 -0.65
CA HIS A 31 3.62 3.76 -0.63
C HIS A 31 2.18 3.37 -1.01
N LEU A 32 1.17 4.12 -0.52
CA LEU A 32 -0.22 3.90 -0.92
C LEU A 32 -0.45 4.15 -2.41
N ARG A 33 0.19 5.19 -2.98
CA ARG A 33 0.10 5.52 -4.40
C ARG A 33 0.73 4.44 -5.26
N GLU A 34 1.92 3.97 -4.89
CA GLU A 34 2.63 2.85 -5.53
C GLU A 34 1.78 1.59 -5.49
N THR A 35 1.29 1.19 -4.31
CA THR A 35 0.47 -0.01 -4.15
C THR A 35 -0.82 0.05 -5.00
N LYS A 36 -1.44 1.24 -5.13
CA LYS A 36 -2.58 1.44 -6.04
C LYS A 36 -2.18 1.36 -7.52
N ALA A 37 -0.99 1.81 -7.89
CA ALA A 37 -0.46 1.68 -9.24
C ALA A 37 -0.17 0.21 -9.59
N ASP A 38 0.45 -0.54 -8.69
CA ASP A 38 0.71 -1.97 -8.86
C ASP A 38 -0.58 -2.77 -9.00
N LYS A 39 -1.59 -2.49 -8.17
CA LYS A 39 -2.92 -3.09 -8.32
C LYS A 39 -3.51 -2.83 -9.71
N ARG A 40 -3.36 -1.61 -10.25
CA ARG A 40 -3.86 -1.27 -11.60
C ARG A 40 -3.09 -2.02 -12.69
N ARG A 41 -1.76 -2.13 -12.57
CA ARG A 41 -0.91 -2.89 -13.49
C ARG A 41 -1.30 -4.37 -13.53
N LEU A 42 -1.45 -4.99 -12.37
CA LEU A 42 -1.86 -6.38 -12.22
C LEU A 42 -3.27 -6.64 -12.81
N HIS A 43 -4.23 -5.75 -12.54
CA HIS A 43 -5.58 -5.87 -13.09
C HIS A 43 -5.60 -5.75 -14.62
N LYS A 44 -4.74 -4.91 -15.20
CA LYS A 44 -4.58 -4.80 -16.65
C LYS A 44 -4.03 -6.10 -17.24
N GLY A 45 -2.96 -6.67 -16.66
CA GLY A 45 -2.39 -7.95 -17.12
C GLY A 45 -3.39 -9.10 -17.06
N LEU A 46 -4.18 -9.19 -15.98
CA LEU A 46 -5.23 -10.21 -15.85
C LEU A 46 -6.31 -10.07 -16.93
N ARG A 47 -6.77 -8.84 -17.20
CA ARG A 47 -7.74 -8.61 -18.27
C ARG A 47 -7.18 -8.97 -19.65
N GLU A 48 -5.93 -8.60 -19.94
CA GLU A 48 -5.28 -8.93 -21.20
C GLU A 48 -5.14 -10.44 -21.38
N PHE A 49 -4.77 -11.16 -20.32
CA PHE A 49 -4.76 -12.62 -20.31
C PHE A 49 -6.16 -13.21 -20.58
N GLU A 50 -7.19 -12.78 -19.85
CA GLU A 50 -8.56 -13.27 -20.02
C GLU A 50 -9.08 -13.02 -21.45
N GLU A 51 -8.80 -11.84 -22.01
CA GLU A 51 -9.17 -11.50 -23.39
C GLU A 51 -8.44 -12.36 -24.42
N GLN A 52 -7.13 -12.57 -24.26
CA GLN A 52 -6.35 -13.43 -25.16
C GLN A 52 -6.78 -14.89 -25.05
N PHE A 53 -7.01 -15.37 -23.83
CA PHE A 53 -7.48 -16.72 -23.57
C PHE A 53 -8.85 -16.96 -24.21
N PHE A 54 -9.77 -16.02 -24.05
CA PHE A 54 -11.09 -16.11 -24.67
C PHE A 54 -11.02 -16.10 -26.20
N LYS A 55 -10.18 -15.25 -26.80
CA LYS A 55 -9.97 -15.22 -28.26
C LYS A 55 -9.42 -16.54 -28.80
N GLN A 56 -8.56 -17.22 -28.05
CA GLN A 56 -7.93 -18.47 -28.49
C GLN A 56 -8.81 -19.70 -28.24
N THR A 57 -9.54 -19.73 -27.12
CA THR A 57 -10.25 -20.94 -26.65
C THR A 57 -11.76 -20.86 -26.78
N GLY A 58 -12.33 -19.67 -27.01
CA GLY A 58 -13.77 -19.44 -27.07
C GLY A 58 -14.50 -19.56 -25.73
N ARG A 59 -13.76 -19.68 -24.61
CA ARG A 59 -14.31 -19.83 -23.26
C ARG A 59 -13.51 -19.02 -22.24
N SER A 60 -14.09 -18.78 -21.07
CA SER A 60 -13.37 -18.15 -19.95
C SER A 60 -12.35 -19.13 -19.32
N PRO A 61 -11.25 -18.62 -18.73
CA PRO A 61 -10.28 -19.43 -17.98
C PRO A 61 -10.95 -20.15 -16.80
N LYS A 62 -10.63 -21.43 -16.61
CA LYS A 62 -11.01 -22.23 -15.44
C LYS A 62 -9.90 -22.21 -14.40
N LYS A 63 -10.20 -22.78 -13.22
CA LYS A 63 -9.26 -22.85 -12.11
C LYS A 63 -7.95 -23.56 -12.48
N GLU A 64 -8.01 -24.55 -13.37
CA GLU A 64 -6.81 -25.21 -13.92
C GLU A 64 -6.01 -24.31 -14.87
N ASP A 65 -6.67 -23.46 -15.67
CA ASP A 65 -6.01 -22.54 -16.60
C ASP A 65 -5.34 -21.37 -15.87
N CYS A 66 -5.87 -20.97 -14.71
CA CYS A 66 -5.27 -19.96 -13.84
C CYS A 66 -3.92 -20.40 -13.24
N ILE A 67 -3.59 -21.70 -13.29
CA ILE A 67 -2.28 -22.22 -12.83
C ILE A 67 -1.15 -21.71 -13.72
N LEU A 68 -1.41 -21.48 -15.02
CA LEU A 68 -0.43 -20.93 -15.96
C LEU A 68 -0.08 -19.45 -15.67
N MET A 69 -0.91 -18.76 -14.89
CA MET A 69 -0.71 -17.38 -14.42
C MET A 69 -0.61 -17.33 -12.88
N ALA A 70 -0.25 -18.45 -12.25
CA ALA A 70 -0.33 -18.60 -10.80
C ALA A 70 0.53 -17.57 -10.05
N GLU A 71 1.67 -17.18 -10.60
CA GLU A 71 2.58 -16.22 -9.99
C GLU A 71 1.99 -14.80 -10.01
N GLU A 72 1.61 -14.28 -11.17
CA GLU A 72 0.95 -12.97 -11.31
C GLU A 72 -0.38 -12.90 -10.54
N TYR A 73 -1.15 -13.99 -10.52
CA TYR A 73 -2.42 -14.05 -9.79
C TYR A 73 -2.19 -14.07 -8.27
N SER A 74 -1.17 -14.78 -7.80
CA SER A 74 -0.76 -14.81 -6.40
C SER A 74 -0.28 -13.43 -5.94
N GLU A 75 0.55 -12.76 -6.74
CA GLU A 75 1.03 -11.41 -6.45
C GLU A 75 -0.12 -10.38 -6.42
N TYR A 76 -1.08 -10.49 -7.34
CA TYR A 76 -2.29 -9.66 -7.32
C TYR A 76 -3.09 -9.88 -6.03
N LYS A 77 -3.30 -11.14 -5.64
CA LYS A 77 -4.02 -11.46 -4.40
C LYS A 77 -3.31 -10.91 -3.18
N HIS A 78 -1.98 -11.08 -3.11
CA HIS A 78 -1.13 -10.61 -2.01
C HIS A 78 -1.15 -9.09 -1.90
N THR A 79 -0.95 -8.39 -3.01
CA THR A 79 -1.00 -6.93 -3.09
C THR A 79 -2.38 -6.40 -2.70
N LYS A 80 -3.46 -7.06 -3.15
CA LYS A 80 -4.84 -6.72 -2.76
C LYS A 80 -5.05 -6.87 -1.25
N PHE A 81 -4.50 -7.92 -0.64
CA PHE A 81 -4.62 -8.17 0.80
C PHE A 81 -3.86 -7.12 1.61
N LYS A 82 -2.62 -6.78 1.22
CA LYS A 82 -1.83 -5.70 1.84
C LYS A 82 -2.55 -4.35 1.81
N ILE A 83 -3.19 -3.99 0.70
CA ILE A 83 -4.00 -2.76 0.62
C ILE A 83 -5.15 -2.82 1.63
N LEU A 84 -5.86 -3.95 1.71
CA LEU A 84 -6.98 -4.13 2.63
C LEU A 84 -6.52 -4.03 4.10
N GLU A 85 -5.42 -4.68 4.47
CA GLU A 85 -4.83 -4.56 5.82
C GLU A 85 -4.48 -3.11 6.14
N VAL A 86 -3.81 -2.40 5.23
CA VAL A 86 -3.49 -0.98 5.42
C VAL A 86 -4.74 -0.11 5.57
N LEU A 87 -5.82 -0.40 4.82
CA LEU A 87 -7.08 0.33 4.94
C LEU A 87 -7.82 0.00 6.24
N ILE A 88 -7.81 -1.27 6.68
CA ILE A 88 -8.42 -1.72 7.93
C ILE A 88 -7.66 -1.12 9.12
N SER A 89 -6.33 -1.22 9.18
CA SER A 89 -5.53 -0.62 10.24
C SER A 89 -5.71 0.90 10.33
N LYS A 90 -5.87 1.60 9.20
CA LYS A 90 -6.20 3.03 9.20
C LYS A 90 -7.60 3.32 9.72
N HIS A 91 -8.57 2.47 9.41
CA HIS A 91 -9.96 2.63 9.84
C HIS A 91 -10.16 2.30 11.32
N ASP A 92 -9.45 1.30 11.85
CA ASP A 92 -9.51 0.96 13.27
C ASP A 92 -8.80 2.01 14.14
N VAL A 93 -7.72 2.65 13.64
CA VAL A 93 -7.13 3.82 14.29
C VAL A 93 -8.12 5.01 14.33
N ILE A 94 -8.96 5.18 13.30
CA ILE A 94 -9.99 6.25 13.26
C ILE A 94 -11.18 5.93 14.18
N LYS A 95 -11.52 4.65 14.41
CA LYS A 95 -12.58 4.24 15.34
C LYS A 95 -12.19 4.26 16.81
N THR A 96 -10.89 4.28 17.11
CA THR A 96 -10.36 4.24 18.48
C THR A 96 -10.02 5.64 19.01
N ILE A 97 -10.34 6.69 18.24
CA ILE A 97 -10.28 8.11 18.62
C ILE A 97 -11.71 8.60 18.81
#